data_AF-B1C5E1-F1
#
_entry.id   AF-B1C5E1-F1
#
_cell.length_a   1.000
_cell.length_b   1.000
_cell.length_c   1.000
_cell.angle_alpha   90.00
_cell.angle_beta   90.00
_cell.angle_gamma   90.00
#
_symmetry.space_group_name_H-M   'P 1'
#
loop_
_entity.id
_entity.type
_entity.pdbx_description
1 polymer ?
#
loop_
_entity_poly.entity_id
_entity_poly.type
_entity_poly.pdbx_seq_one_letter_code
_entity_poly.pdbx_strand_id
1 'polypeptide(L)'
;MFISGWVNYYKIADMKKYLKEVDSWIRRRIRMIYWKRWKLVRTKYRNIQKLGINKSKAWEWANTRKSYWHIANSFILSRTLTNEVLKIYGFISTLDYYNSINL
;
A
#
# COMPACT_ATOMS: atom_id res chain seq x y z
N MET A 1 -5.09 17.17 -3.66
CA MET A 1 -6.24 17.33 -4.59
C MET A 1 -5.72 17.12 -6.02
N PHE A 2 -5.56 15.86 -6.44
CA PHE A 2 -5.07 15.53 -7.80
C PHE A 2 -5.85 14.34 -8.38
N ILE A 3 -6.06 13.32 -7.56
CA ILE A 3 -6.83 12.11 -7.91
C ILE A 3 -8.29 12.44 -8.25
N SER A 4 -8.92 13.34 -7.49
CA SER A 4 -10.31 13.72 -7.69
C SER A 4 -10.57 14.42 -9.03
N GLY A 5 -9.70 15.36 -9.41
CA GLY A 5 -9.79 16.04 -10.70
C GLY A 5 -9.56 15.11 -11.88
N TRP A 6 -8.59 14.19 -11.75
CA TRP A 6 -8.29 13.19 -12.79
C TRP A 6 -9.47 12.23 -13.01
N VAL A 7 -10.04 11.70 -11.92
CA VAL A 7 -11.20 10.82 -11.97
C VAL A 7 -12.42 11.51 -12.61
N ASN A 8 -12.66 12.78 -12.29
CA ASN A 8 -13.78 13.53 -12.86
C ASN A 8 -13.64 13.77 -14.37
N TYR A 9 -12.42 14.01 -14.86
CA TYR A 9 -12.15 14.21 -16.28
C TYR A 9 -12.37 12.93 -17.11
N TYR A 10 -11.94 11.78 -16.60
CA TYR A 10 -12.01 10.50 -17.33
C TYR A 10 -13.27 9.67 -17.06
N LYS A 11 -14.28 10.21 -16.36
CA LYS A 11 -15.46 9.43 -15.93
C LYS A 11 -16.26 8.80 -17.07
N ILE A 12 -16.21 9.39 -18.27
CA ILE A 12 -17.01 9.00 -19.46
C ILE A 12 -16.49 7.69 -20.08
N ALA A 13 -15.22 7.36 -19.89
CA ALA A 13 -14.66 6.08 -20.32
C ALA A 13 -14.90 5.01 -19.23
N ASP A 14 -15.11 3.74 -19.62
CA ASP A 14 -15.14 2.59 -18.69
C ASP A 14 -13.74 2.37 -18.08
N MET A 15 -13.39 3.24 -17.14
CA MET A 15 -12.06 3.38 -16.57
C MET A 15 -11.86 2.46 -15.36
N LYS A 16 -12.90 1.72 -14.95
CA LYS A 16 -12.89 0.94 -13.71
C LYS A 16 -11.73 -0.06 -13.67
N LYS A 17 -11.49 -0.75 -14.80
CA LYS A 17 -10.36 -1.69 -14.94
C LYS A 17 -9.01 -0.99 -14.81
N TYR A 18 -8.84 0.13 -15.50
CA TYR A 18 -7.61 0.93 -15.48
C TYR A 18 -7.33 1.52 -14.09
N LEU A 19 -8.34 2.08 -13.42
CA LEU A 19 -8.24 2.62 -12.07
C LEU A 19 -7.84 1.54 -11.06
N LYS A 20 -8.34 0.31 -11.20
CA LYS A 20 -7.94 -0.82 -10.36
C LYS A 20 -6.45 -1.14 -10.51
N GLU A 21 -5.92 -1.12 -11.72
CA GLU A 21 -4.50 -1.38 -12.00
C GLU A 21 -3.61 -0.26 -11.43
N VAL A 22 -3.98 1.00 -11.68
CA VAL A 22 -3.28 2.17 -11.14
C VAL A 22 -3.29 2.17 -9.61
N ASP A 23 -4.43 1.89 -8.99
CA ASP A 23 -4.58 1.83 -7.54
C ASP A 23 -3.69 0.73 -6.92
N SER A 24 -3.62 -0.44 -7.57
CA SER A 24 -2.72 -1.52 -7.17
C SER A 24 -1.25 -1.08 -7.21
N TRP A 25 -0.86 -0.38 -8.29
CA TRP A 25 0.49 0.13 -8.46
C TRP A 25 0.85 1.20 -7.41
N ILE A 26 -0.07 2.13 -7.14
CA ILE A 26 0.07 3.16 -6.10
C ILE A 26 0.24 2.51 -4.71
N ARG A 27 -0.61 1.53 -4.36
CA ARG A 27 -0.50 0.81 -3.08
C ARG A 27 0.85 0.11 -2.93
N ARG A 28 1.36 -0.53 -3.99
CA ARG A 28 2.71 -1.12 -3.99
C ARG A 28 3.78 -0.05 -3.76
N ARG A 29 3.67 1.10 -4.44
CA ARG A 29 4.61 2.21 -4.27
C ARG A 29 4.60 2.76 -2.84
N ILE A 30 3.42 2.90 -2.23
CA ILE A 30 3.27 3.32 -0.83
C ILE A 30 3.94 2.32 0.11
N ARG A 31 3.68 1.01 -0.05
CA ARG A 31 4.35 -0.05 0.73
C ARG A 31 5.87 0.03 0.64
N MET A 32 6.39 0.26 -0.57
CA MET A 32 7.82 0.47 -0.78
C MET A 32 8.35 1.69 0.00
N ILE A 33 7.62 2.82 -0.02
CA ILE A 33 8.00 4.05 0.69
C ILE A 33 8.05 3.81 2.20
N TYR A 34 7.05 3.14 2.79
CA TYR A 34 7.08 2.78 4.21
C TYR A 34 8.28 1.91 4.54
N TRP A 35 8.55 0.90 3.72
CA TRP A 35 9.71 0.03 3.94
C TRP A 35 11.04 0.77 3.86
N LYS A 36 11.18 1.68 2.90
CA LYS A 36 12.36 2.55 2.75
C LYS A 36 12.49 3.51 3.93
N ARG A 37 11.37 4.05 4.43
CA ARG A 37 11.33 4.89 5.64
C ARG A 37 11.78 4.11 6.88
N TRP A 38 11.46 2.82 6.97
CA TRP A 38 11.97 1.92 8.02
C TRP A 38 13.39 1.46 7.70
N LYS A 39 14.35 2.39 7.64
CA LYS A 39 15.73 2.11 7.21
C LYS A 39 16.43 1.04 8.04
N LEU A 40 16.27 1.07 9.37
CA LEU A 40 16.96 0.17 10.30
C LEU A 40 16.14 -1.10 10.57
N VAL A 41 16.81 -2.24 10.74
CA VAL A 41 16.18 -3.53 11.10
C VAL A 41 15.34 -3.39 12.37
N ARG A 42 15.86 -2.75 13.42
CA ARG A 42 15.11 -2.49 14.67
C ARG A 42 13.80 -1.73 14.44
N THR A 43 13.79 -0.81 13.47
CA THR A 43 12.61 -0.01 13.14
C THR A 43 11.60 -0.84 12.34
N LYS A 44 12.07 -1.63 11.36
CA LYS A 44 11.23 -2.59 10.63
C LYS A 44 10.57 -3.57 11.58
N TYR A 45 11.34 -4.20 12.46
CA TYR A 45 10.87 -5.14 13.46
C TYR A 45 9.76 -4.53 14.33
N ARG A 46 10.02 -3.38 14.97
CA ARG A 46 9.03 -2.71 15.82
C ARG A 46 7.74 -2.36 15.07
N ASN A 47 7.84 -1.87 13.84
CA ASN A 47 6.64 -1.50 13.07
C ASN A 47 5.87 -2.72 12.57
N ILE A 48 6.56 -3.77 12.12
CA ILE A 48 5.94 -5.05 11.75
C ILE A 48 5.20 -5.67 12.95
N GLN A 49 5.76 -5.59 14.16
CA GLN A 49 5.09 -6.04 15.38
C GLN A 49 3.87 -5.20 15.73
N LYS A 50 3.97 -3.87 15.64
CA LYS A 50 2.83 -2.96 15.84
C LYS A 50 1.67 -3.24 14.88
N LEU A 51 1.98 -3.78 13.71
CA LEU A 51 1.01 -4.21 12.70
C LEU A 51 0.51 -5.66 12.93
N GLY A 52 0.73 -6.24 14.12
CA GLY A 52 0.10 -7.49 14.55
C GLY A 52 0.89 -8.76 14.25
N ILE A 53 2.12 -8.67 13.75
CA ILE A 53 2.94 -9.86 13.47
C ILE A 53 3.66 -10.34 14.74
N ASN A 54 3.60 -11.64 15.00
CA ASN A 54 4.31 -12.29 16.10
C ASN A 54 5.82 -11.94 16.10
N LYS A 55 6.42 -11.81 17.29
CA LYS A 55 7.83 -11.42 17.48
C LYS A 55 8.81 -12.24 16.63
N SER A 56 8.68 -13.57 16.60
CA SER A 56 9.61 -14.43 15.85
C SER A 56 9.57 -14.14 14.35
N LYS A 57 8.36 -14.11 13.77
CA LYS A 57 8.16 -13.79 12.33
C LYS A 57 8.52 -12.36 11.99
N ALA A 58 8.24 -11.40 12.88
CA ALA A 58 8.62 -10.01 12.69
C ALA A 58 10.14 -9.86 12.59
N TRP A 59 10.90 -10.60 13.41
CA TRP A 59 12.36 -10.59 13.37
C TRP A 59 12.91 -11.19 12.08
N GLU A 60 12.35 -12.33 11.64
CA GLU A 60 12.69 -12.96 10.36
C GLU A 60 12.47 -11.99 9.19
N TRP A 61 11.31 -11.34 9.13
CA TRP A 61 10.94 -10.47 8.01
C TRP A 61 11.69 -9.15 8.00
N ALA A 62 11.99 -8.58 9.17
CA ALA A 62 12.75 -7.34 9.29
C ALA A 62 14.18 -7.46 8.73
N ASN A 63 14.76 -8.66 8.79
CA ASN A 63 16.12 -8.99 8.34
C ASN A 63 16.21 -9.45 6.88
N THR A 64 15.12 -9.34 6.12
CA THR A 64 15.13 -9.71 4.70
C THR A 64 16.17 -8.92 3.89
N ARG A 65 16.88 -9.63 3.00
CA ARG A 65 17.86 -9.06 2.06
C ARG A 65 17.25 -8.64 0.72
N LYS A 66 15.92 -8.74 0.57
CA LYS A 66 15.24 -8.42 -0.70
C LYS A 66 15.21 -6.91 -0.94
N SER A 67 15.28 -6.51 -2.21
CA SER A 67 15.21 -5.10 -2.62
C SER A 67 13.86 -4.46 -2.30
N TYR A 68 13.81 -3.13 -2.23
CA TYR A 68 12.61 -2.37 -1.85
C TYR A 68 11.41 -2.63 -2.75
N TRP A 69 11.61 -2.77 -4.06
CA TRP A 69 10.51 -3.03 -4.99
C TRP A 69 10.01 -4.47 -4.89
N HIS A 70 10.90 -5.42 -4.61
CA HIS A 70 10.55 -6.83 -4.43
C HIS A 70 9.72 -7.03 -3.15
N ILE A 71 10.18 -6.49 -2.03
CA ILE A 71 9.49 -6.63 -0.75
C ILE A 71 8.11 -5.95 -0.76
N ALA A 72 7.94 -4.84 -1.50
CA ALA A 72 6.67 -4.15 -1.66
C ALA A 72 5.54 -4.99 -2.26
N ASN A 73 5.88 -6.05 -3.00
CA ASN A 73 4.93 -7.01 -3.57
C ASN A 73 4.98 -8.38 -2.90
N SER A 74 5.69 -8.50 -1.78
CA SER A 74 5.82 -9.76 -1.07
C SER A 74 4.69 -9.95 -0.06
N PHE A 75 4.49 -11.19 0.37
CA PHE A 75 3.57 -11.53 1.44
C PHE A 75 3.88 -10.80 2.76
N ILE A 76 5.13 -10.35 2.96
CA ILE A 76 5.56 -9.64 4.17
C ILE A 76 4.82 -8.31 4.26
N LEU A 77 4.85 -7.52 3.19
CA LEU A 77 4.22 -6.21 3.16
C LEU A 77 2.74 -6.24 2.82
N SER A 78 2.24 -7.26 2.11
CA SER A 78 0.80 -7.42 1.93
C SER A 78 0.09 -7.82 3.23
N ARG A 79 0.74 -8.59 4.12
CA ARG A 79 0.19 -8.96 5.44
C ARG A 79 0.36 -7.90 6.52
N THR A 80 1.40 -7.08 6.45
CA THR A 80 1.65 -6.02 7.45
C THR A 80 0.98 -4.71 7.06
N LEU A 81 1.19 -4.24 5.83
CA LEU A 81 0.58 -3.03 5.27
C LEU A 81 -0.58 -3.44 4.35
N THR A 82 -1.62 -3.99 4.97
CA THR A 82 -2.86 -4.37 4.28
C THR A 82 -3.52 -3.14 3.66
N ASN A 83 -4.45 -3.35 2.73
CA ASN A 83 -5.16 -2.23 2.10
C ASN A 83 -5.97 -1.44 3.13
N GLU A 84 -6.50 -2.10 4.16
CA GLU A 84 -7.22 -1.48 5.27
C GLU A 84 -6.29 -0.61 6.12
N VAL A 85 -5.09 -1.10 6.46
CA VAL A 85 -4.09 -0.29 7.17
C VAL A 85 -3.72 0.96 6.36
N LEU A 86 -3.54 0.82 5.04
CA LEU A 86 -3.29 1.97 4.17
C LEU A 86 -4.47 2.96 4.17
N LYS A 87 -5.72 2.48 4.16
CA LYS A 87 -6.91 3.34 4.29
C LYS A 87 -6.92 4.09 5.63
N ILE A 88 -6.62 3.42 6.73
CA ILE A 88 -6.53 4.04 8.08
C ILE A 88 -5.43 5.12 8.11
N TYR A 89 -4.33 4.92 7.38
CA TYR A 89 -3.27 5.92 7.22
C TYR A 89 -3.64 7.08 6.27
N GLY A 90 -4.86 7.13 5.76
CA GLY A 90 -5.37 8.21 4.92
C GLY A 90 -5.15 8.02 3.43
N PHE A 91 -4.73 6.83 2.97
CA PHE A 91 -4.63 6.54 1.54
C PHE A 91 -6.00 6.12 1.00
N ILE A 92 -6.69 7.08 0.39
CA ILE A 92 -7.97 6.85 -0.29
C ILE A 92 -7.70 6.13 -1.62
N SER A 93 -8.39 5.01 -1.85
CA SER A 93 -8.32 4.31 -3.12
C SER A 93 -8.99 5.13 -4.22
N THR A 94 -8.33 5.23 -5.37
CA THR A 94 -8.88 5.94 -6.53
C THR A 94 -10.16 5.28 -7.05
N LEU A 95 -10.22 3.95 -6.93
CA LEU A 95 -11.37 3.14 -7.31
C LEU A 95 -12.55 3.34 -6.36
N ASP A 96 -12.29 3.39 -5.04
CA ASP A 96 -13.35 3.64 -4.05
C ASP A 96 -13.99 5.02 -4.29
N TYR A 97 -13.18 6.04 -4.59
CA TYR A 97 -13.65 7.38 -4.94
C TYR A 97 -14.45 7.39 -6.25
N TYR A 98 -13.97 6.70 -7.29
CA TYR A 98 -14.72 6.56 -8.56
C TYR A 98 -16.08 5.88 -8.36
N ASN A 99 -16.14 4.81 -7.56
CA ASN A 99 -17.40 4.13 -7.26
C ASN A 99 -18.36 5.04 -6.48
N SER A 100 -17.87 5.93 -5.62
CA SER A 100 -18.75 6.88 -4.89
C SER A 100 -19.36 7.98 -5.75
N ILE A 101 -18.77 8.28 -6.92
CA ILE A 101 -19.25 9.34 -7.83
C ILE A 101 -20.16 8.81 -8.92
N ASN A 102 -19.96 7.55 -9.34
CA ASN A 102 -20.77 6.92 -10.39
C ASN A 102 -21.96 6.12 -9.82
N LEU A 103 -22.42 6.51 -8.62
CA LEU A 103 -23.63 6.02 -7.98
C LEU A 103 -24.79 6.95 -8.32
#